data_AF-Q8T2H6-F1
#
_entry.id   AF-Q8T2H6-F1
#
_cell.length_a   1.000
_cell.length_b   1.000
_cell.length_c   1.000
_cell.angle_alpha   90.00
_cell.angle_beta   90.00
_cell.angle_gamma   90.00
#
_symmetry.space_group_name_H-M   'P 1'
#
loop_
_entity.id
_entity.type
_entity.pdbx_description
1 polymer ?
#
loop_
_entity_poly.entity_id
_entity_poly.type
_entity_poly.pdbx_seq_one_letter_code
_entity_poly.pdbx_strand_id
1 'polypeptide(L)'
;MYKYNQLFELEPNFKADDAEKFRSNATEELINETVKSLESKNHIVHVVEDEASALELIKKLIPDGSSVMDAGSVTLDEIGFKSYYFSNEHKWYNLHQKILDEKDGASQGGLRKKALACDYFISSVGAISKQGSLFVADASGTRVGGFTASNNVIVVAGVNKIVESESDGVKRATVFCYQCESVRARKAYGVPGSVVANFTQINHGSVFGPKNTNIILIKKALGY
;
A
#
# COMPACT_ATOMS: atom_id res chain seq x y z
N MET A 1 -9.92 -8.60 -0.83
CA MET A 1 -8.81 -9.55 -1.10
C MET A 1 -8.71 -10.52 0.06
N TYR A 2 -7.96 -11.61 -0.07
CA TYR A 2 -7.72 -12.55 1.04
C TYR A 2 -6.81 -11.90 2.10
N LYS A 3 -7.10 -12.09 3.38
CA LYS A 3 -6.21 -11.72 4.49
C LYS A 3 -5.10 -12.75 4.65
N TYR A 4 -4.06 -12.42 5.40
CA TYR A 4 -2.88 -13.31 5.54
C TYR A 4 -3.24 -14.70 6.06
N ASN A 5 -4.10 -14.79 7.07
CA ASN A 5 -4.57 -16.05 7.63
C ASN A 5 -5.41 -16.88 6.64
N GLN A 6 -6.09 -16.24 5.70
CA GLN A 6 -6.88 -16.93 4.67
C GLN A 6 -6.00 -17.55 3.59
N LEU A 7 -4.72 -17.17 3.49
CA LEU A 7 -3.79 -17.81 2.53
C LEU A 7 -3.58 -19.30 2.82
N PHE A 8 -3.62 -19.69 4.10
CA PHE A 8 -3.50 -21.09 4.51
C PHE A 8 -4.76 -21.91 4.19
N GLU A 9 -5.93 -21.27 4.08
CA GLU A 9 -7.15 -21.92 3.60
C GLU A 9 -7.10 -22.16 2.09
N LEU A 10 -6.44 -21.27 1.35
CA LEU A 10 -6.26 -21.39 -0.10
C LEU A 10 -5.19 -22.42 -0.46
N GLU A 11 -4.07 -22.42 0.27
CA GLU A 11 -2.94 -23.32 0.09
C GLU A 11 -2.48 -23.84 1.46
N PRO A 12 -2.97 -25.02 1.92
CA PRO A 12 -2.66 -25.54 3.25
C PRO A 12 -1.17 -25.74 3.55
N ASN A 13 -0.35 -25.99 2.52
CA ASN A 13 1.10 -26.15 2.66
C ASN A 13 1.87 -24.83 2.52
N PHE A 14 1.18 -23.70 2.39
CA PHE A 14 1.80 -22.38 2.27
C PHE A 14 2.63 -22.06 3.51
N LYS A 15 3.91 -21.73 3.28
CA LYS A 15 4.81 -21.19 4.29
C LYS A 15 5.65 -20.10 3.62
N ALA A 16 5.46 -18.86 4.05
CA ALA A 16 6.30 -17.77 3.61
C ALA A 16 7.61 -17.73 4.40
N ASP A 17 8.68 -17.33 3.73
CA ASP A 17 10.01 -17.19 4.31
C ASP A 17 9.99 -16.05 5.34
N ASP A 18 10.63 -16.27 6.48
CA ASP A 18 10.72 -15.29 7.59
C ASP A 18 9.36 -14.72 8.04
N ALA A 19 8.27 -15.48 7.88
CA ALA A 19 6.93 -15.01 8.22
C ALA A 19 6.82 -14.51 9.67
N GLU A 20 7.41 -15.21 10.64
CA GLU A 20 7.42 -14.79 12.04
C GLU A 20 8.04 -13.40 12.21
N LYS A 21 9.18 -13.16 11.56
CA LYS A 21 9.87 -11.86 11.57
C LYS A 21 9.01 -10.77 10.92
N PHE A 22 8.52 -10.99 9.70
CA PHE A 22 7.85 -9.96 8.91
C PHE A 22 6.35 -9.75 9.23
N ARG A 23 5.79 -10.61 10.09
CA ARG A 23 4.42 -10.47 10.61
C ARG A 23 4.37 -9.89 12.02
N SER A 24 5.47 -9.93 12.77
CA SER A 24 5.55 -9.36 14.11
C SER A 24 5.37 -7.84 14.08
N ASN A 25 4.62 -7.30 15.04
CA ASN A 25 4.48 -5.85 15.19
C ASN A 25 5.82 -5.26 15.67
N ALA A 26 6.19 -4.12 15.09
CA ALA A 26 7.29 -3.32 15.60
C ALA A 26 7.03 -2.88 17.06
N THR A 27 8.11 -2.77 17.84
CA THR A 27 8.05 -2.22 19.20
C THR A 27 7.73 -0.72 19.15
N GLU A 28 7.21 -0.16 20.24
CA GLU A 28 6.98 1.29 20.35
C GLU A 28 8.27 2.10 20.12
N GLU A 29 9.42 1.60 20.57
CA GLU A 29 10.73 2.21 20.30
C GLU A 29 11.03 2.26 18.79
N LEU A 30 10.92 1.13 18.09
CA LEU A 30 11.16 1.04 16.66
C LEU A 30 10.17 1.90 15.85
N ILE A 31 8.89 1.96 16.27
CA ILE A 31 7.89 2.84 15.67
C ILE A 31 8.34 4.30 15.80
N ASN A 32 8.72 4.74 17.01
CA ASN A 32 9.15 6.11 17.26
C ASN A 32 10.42 6.51 16.50
N GLU A 33 11.40 5.62 16.40
CA GLU A 33 12.61 5.84 15.59
C GLU A 33 12.29 5.95 14.09
N THR A 34 11.39 5.10 13.60
CA THR A 34 10.94 5.10 12.21
C THR A 34 10.17 6.37 11.87
N VAL A 35 9.25 6.80 12.76
CA VAL A 35 8.49 8.06 12.61
C VAL A 35 9.44 9.24 12.46
N LYS A 36 10.43 9.39 13.36
CA LYS A 36 11.44 10.46 13.27
C LYS A 36 12.21 10.43 11.95
N SER A 37 12.58 9.25 11.47
CA SER A 37 13.31 9.08 10.21
C SER A 37 12.45 9.40 8.99
N LEU A 38 11.17 9.04 9.00
CA LEU A 38 10.22 9.40 7.93
C LEU A 38 9.97 10.91 7.90
N GLU A 39 9.78 11.54 9.05
CA GLU A 39 9.52 12.98 9.15
C GLU A 39 10.73 13.81 8.72
N SER A 40 11.96 13.37 9.06
CA SER A 40 13.21 14.01 8.59
C SER A 40 13.39 13.89 7.08
N LYS A 41 12.76 12.87 6.48
CA LYS A 41 12.71 12.63 5.03
C LYS A 41 11.49 13.27 4.34
N ASN A 42 10.92 14.30 4.95
CA ASN A 42 9.83 15.10 4.41
C ASN A 42 8.49 14.35 4.22
N HIS A 43 8.25 13.30 4.99
CA HIS A 43 6.92 12.69 5.12
C HIS A 43 6.10 13.36 6.23
N ILE A 44 4.77 13.22 6.14
CA ILE A 44 3.83 13.49 7.23
C ILE A 44 3.41 12.13 7.79
N VAL A 45 3.63 11.89 9.08
CA VAL A 45 3.37 10.57 9.67
C VAL A 45 2.26 10.68 10.71
N HIS A 46 1.33 9.75 10.64
CA HIS A 46 0.20 9.62 11.54
C HIS A 46 0.24 8.22 12.14
N VAL A 47 0.27 8.12 13.47
CA VAL A 47 0.16 6.84 14.16
C VAL A 47 -1.23 6.74 14.77
N VAL A 48 -1.96 5.68 14.43
CA VAL A 48 -3.33 5.43 14.89
C VAL A 48 -3.46 4.04 15.50
N GLU A 49 -4.42 3.87 16.40
CA GLU A 49 -4.59 2.62 17.16
C GLU A 49 -5.30 1.52 16.36
N ASP A 50 -6.19 1.90 15.43
CA ASP A 50 -7.04 0.95 14.73
C ASP A 50 -7.39 1.34 13.29
N GLU A 51 -8.02 0.39 12.62
CA GLU A 51 -8.51 0.43 11.25
C GLU A 51 -9.53 1.54 11.02
N ALA A 52 -10.45 1.75 11.97
CA ALA A 52 -11.52 2.74 11.87
C ALA A 52 -10.95 4.16 11.91
N SER A 53 -10.01 4.41 12.82
CA SER A 53 -9.29 5.69 12.93
C SER A 53 -8.47 5.98 11.67
N ALA A 54 -7.85 4.95 11.08
CA ALA A 54 -7.16 5.09 9.80
C ALA A 54 -8.11 5.51 8.67
N LEU A 55 -9.27 4.87 8.56
CA LEU A 55 -10.27 5.20 7.53
C LEU A 55 -10.81 6.63 7.71
N GLU A 56 -11.15 7.02 8.94
CA GLU A 56 -11.63 8.38 9.22
C GLU A 56 -10.58 9.45 8.94
N LEU A 57 -9.30 9.15 9.18
CA LEU A 57 -8.21 10.05 8.83
C LEU A 57 -8.07 10.20 7.30
N ILE A 58 -8.18 9.12 6.53
CA ILE A 58 -8.16 9.17 5.06
C ILE A 58 -9.29 10.07 4.53
N LYS A 59 -10.51 9.92 5.08
CA LYS A 59 -11.66 10.77 4.70
C LYS A 59 -11.40 12.26 4.91
N LYS A 60 -10.67 12.62 5.98
CA LYS A 60 -10.31 14.01 6.30
C LYS A 60 -9.16 14.56 5.45
N LEU A 61 -8.22 13.70 5.05
CA LEU A 61 -7.02 14.12 4.31
C LEU A 61 -7.31 14.44 2.83
N ILE A 62 -8.39 13.91 2.26
CA ILE A 62 -8.70 14.04 0.83
C ILE A 62 -9.87 15.01 0.64
N PRO A 63 -9.64 16.20 0.07
CA PRO A 63 -10.70 17.16 -0.20
C PRO A 63 -11.76 16.61 -1.15
N ASP A 64 -13.01 17.03 -0.95
CA ASP A 64 -14.10 16.83 -1.90
C ASP A 64 -13.70 17.32 -3.31
N GLY A 65 -14.10 16.59 -4.36
CA GLY A 65 -13.76 16.92 -5.74
C GLY A 65 -12.34 16.53 -6.17
N SER A 66 -11.52 15.93 -5.30
CA SER A 66 -10.21 15.40 -5.69
C SER A 66 -10.34 14.15 -6.57
N SER A 67 -9.42 13.98 -7.51
CA SER A 67 -9.26 12.69 -8.20
C SER A 67 -8.46 11.71 -7.36
N VAL A 68 -9.02 10.54 -7.12
CA VAL A 68 -8.42 9.50 -6.28
C VAL A 68 -8.17 8.28 -7.13
N MET A 69 -6.98 7.71 -6.99
CA MET A 69 -6.65 6.39 -7.52
C MET A 69 -6.07 5.55 -6.39
N ASP A 70 -6.48 4.29 -6.30
CA ASP A 70 -5.94 3.38 -5.32
C ASP A 70 -5.30 2.16 -5.99
N ALA A 71 -4.22 1.65 -5.40
CA ALA A 71 -3.71 0.34 -5.77
C ALA A 71 -4.39 -0.74 -4.91
N GLY A 72 -4.77 -1.84 -5.55
CA GLY A 72 -5.31 -3.00 -4.83
C GLY A 72 -4.39 -3.41 -3.66
N SER A 73 -4.94 -3.51 -2.47
CA SER A 73 -4.18 -3.70 -1.22
C SER A 73 -5.06 -4.38 -0.18
N VAL A 74 -4.55 -5.49 0.38
CA VAL A 74 -5.22 -6.19 1.50
C VAL A 74 -5.37 -5.26 2.70
N THR A 75 -4.38 -4.42 3.00
CA THR A 75 -4.46 -3.44 4.09
C THR A 75 -5.61 -2.45 3.87
N LEU A 76 -5.84 -2.00 2.63
CA LEU A 76 -6.95 -1.09 2.32
C LEU A 76 -8.32 -1.78 2.40
N ASP A 77 -8.39 -3.08 2.05
CA ASP A 77 -9.58 -3.89 2.30
C ASP A 77 -9.84 -4.06 3.80
N GLU A 78 -8.80 -4.35 4.57
CA GLU A 78 -8.88 -4.60 6.02
C GLU A 78 -9.34 -3.38 6.81
N ILE A 79 -8.95 -2.16 6.38
CA ILE A 79 -9.43 -0.93 7.02
C ILE A 79 -10.80 -0.47 6.52
N GLY A 80 -11.45 -1.23 5.63
CA GLY A 80 -12.76 -0.87 5.06
C GLY A 80 -12.72 0.25 4.01
N PHE A 81 -11.52 0.75 3.65
CA PHE A 81 -11.38 1.81 2.65
C PHE A 81 -11.96 1.41 1.31
N LYS A 82 -11.71 0.19 0.85
CA LYS A 82 -12.21 -0.27 -0.46
C LYS A 82 -13.73 -0.29 -0.51
N SER A 83 -14.40 -0.76 0.54
CA SER A 83 -15.87 -0.72 0.62
C SER A 83 -16.40 0.70 0.55
N TYR A 84 -15.81 1.63 1.31
CA TYR A 84 -16.19 3.06 1.27
C TYR A 84 -15.89 3.72 -0.08
N TYR A 85 -14.75 3.39 -0.69
CA TYR A 85 -14.35 3.94 -1.98
C TYR A 85 -15.28 3.51 -3.12
N PHE A 86 -15.89 2.33 -3.03
CA PHE A 86 -16.87 1.84 -4.00
C PHE A 86 -18.33 2.05 -3.59
N SER A 87 -18.62 2.65 -2.43
CA SER A 87 -20.00 2.91 -1.97
C SER A 87 -20.64 4.15 -2.60
N ASN A 88 -19.85 5.00 -3.26
CA ASN A 88 -20.24 6.35 -3.74
C ASN A 88 -20.67 7.34 -2.64
N GLU A 89 -20.35 7.06 -1.37
CA GLU A 89 -20.67 7.96 -0.24
C GLU A 89 -19.74 9.18 -0.16
N HIS A 90 -18.62 9.17 -0.90
CA HIS A 90 -17.66 10.28 -0.98
C HIS A 90 -17.90 11.18 -2.19
N LYS A 91 -17.34 12.39 -2.18
CA LYS A 91 -17.37 13.32 -3.33
C LYS A 91 -16.11 13.31 -4.19
N TRP A 92 -15.29 12.27 -4.10
CA TRP A 92 -14.09 12.11 -4.91
C TRP A 92 -14.40 11.58 -6.31
N TYR A 93 -13.57 11.94 -7.29
CA TYR A 93 -13.58 11.26 -8.59
C TYR A 93 -12.85 9.93 -8.46
N ASN A 94 -13.62 8.83 -8.34
CA ASN A 94 -13.09 7.48 -8.24
C ASN A 94 -12.56 7.00 -9.60
N LEU A 95 -11.24 7.11 -9.81
CA LEU A 95 -10.59 6.72 -11.06
C LEU A 95 -10.57 5.20 -11.25
N HIS A 96 -10.60 4.42 -10.17
CA HIS A 96 -10.62 2.97 -10.23
C HIS A 96 -11.95 2.48 -10.81
N GLN A 97 -13.09 2.99 -10.31
CA GLN A 97 -14.41 2.66 -10.84
C GLN A 97 -14.50 3.00 -12.33
N LYS A 98 -14.01 4.18 -12.73
CA LYS A 98 -13.95 4.57 -14.15
C LYS A 98 -13.14 3.58 -15.02
N ILE A 99 -12.05 3.02 -14.48
CA ILE A 99 -11.27 1.97 -15.16
C ILE A 99 -12.08 0.67 -15.26
N LEU A 100 -12.80 0.26 -14.20
CA LEU A 100 -13.61 -0.97 -14.21
C LEU A 100 -14.83 -0.87 -15.13
N ASP A 101 -15.39 0.33 -15.28
CA ASP A 101 -16.53 0.58 -16.17
C ASP A 101 -16.13 0.53 -17.64
N GLU A 102 -14.87 0.85 -17.96
CA GLU A 102 -14.31 0.69 -19.31
C GLU A 102 -14.11 -0.80 -19.66
N LYS A 103 -14.77 -1.24 -20.74
CA LYS A 103 -14.80 -2.63 -21.19
C LYS A 103 -13.84 -2.89 -22.34
N ASP A 104 -13.45 -1.87 -23.10
CA ASP A 104 -12.40 -1.99 -24.11
C ASP A 104 -11.02 -2.08 -23.43
N GLY A 105 -10.30 -3.18 -23.67
CA GLY A 105 -9.04 -3.45 -22.99
C GLY A 105 -7.96 -2.39 -23.25
N ALA A 106 -7.89 -1.86 -24.48
CA ALA A 106 -6.91 -0.84 -24.84
C ALA A 106 -7.21 0.50 -24.15
N SER A 107 -8.47 0.93 -24.18
CA SER A 107 -8.97 2.13 -23.49
C SER A 107 -8.81 2.01 -21.98
N GLN A 108 -9.12 0.84 -21.41
CA GLN A 108 -8.92 0.55 -20.00
C GLN A 108 -7.43 0.69 -19.60
N GLY A 109 -6.52 0.16 -20.41
CA GLY A 109 -5.08 0.33 -20.21
C GLY A 109 -4.63 1.79 -20.26
N GLY A 110 -5.18 2.57 -21.19
CA GLY A 110 -4.95 4.01 -21.28
C GLY A 110 -5.44 4.78 -20.04
N LEU A 111 -6.63 4.44 -19.53
CA LEU A 111 -7.17 5.02 -18.29
C LEU A 111 -6.31 4.68 -17.07
N ARG A 112 -5.83 3.43 -16.96
CA ARG A 112 -4.91 3.03 -15.88
C ARG A 112 -3.65 3.87 -15.84
N LYS A 113 -3.03 4.15 -17.00
CA LYS A 113 -1.83 5.00 -17.09
C LYS A 113 -2.15 6.44 -16.68
N LYS A 114 -3.24 7.01 -17.18
CA LYS A 114 -3.67 8.38 -16.83
C LYS A 114 -3.97 8.53 -15.34
N ALA A 115 -4.58 7.51 -14.73
CA ALA A 115 -4.96 7.54 -13.33
C ALA A 115 -3.78 7.61 -12.35
N LEU A 116 -2.55 7.32 -12.80
CA LEU A 116 -1.35 7.44 -11.95
C LEU A 116 -0.98 8.90 -11.65
N ALA A 117 -1.37 9.83 -12.53
CA ALA A 117 -1.21 11.28 -12.33
C ALA A 117 -2.47 11.90 -11.67
N CYS A 118 -2.98 11.26 -10.62
CA CYS A 118 -4.13 11.73 -9.85
C CYS A 118 -3.73 12.71 -8.75
N ASP A 119 -4.74 13.35 -8.14
CA ASP A 119 -4.52 14.25 -7.00
C ASP A 119 -4.08 13.48 -5.76
N TYR A 120 -4.70 12.33 -5.50
CA TYR A 120 -4.38 11.48 -4.36
C TYR A 120 -4.26 10.01 -4.79
N PHE A 121 -3.06 9.48 -4.69
CA PHE A 121 -2.79 8.06 -4.84
C PHE A 121 -2.75 7.37 -3.48
N ILE A 122 -3.56 6.34 -3.28
CA ILE A 122 -3.66 5.62 -2.01
C ILE A 122 -3.19 4.19 -2.19
N SER A 123 -2.26 3.75 -1.37
CA SER A 123 -1.74 2.39 -1.42
C SER A 123 -1.20 1.96 -0.07
N SER A 124 -0.93 0.66 0.05
CA SER A 124 0.03 0.16 1.04
C SER A 124 1.39 -0.05 0.41
N VAL A 125 2.38 -0.39 1.25
CA VAL A 125 3.75 -0.72 0.85
C VAL A 125 4.08 -2.15 1.27
N GLY A 126 5.14 -2.70 0.68
CA GLY A 126 5.70 -3.99 1.06
C GLY A 126 6.57 -3.90 2.32
N ALA A 127 7.19 -2.76 2.59
CA ALA A 127 7.91 -2.51 3.84
C ALA A 127 8.15 -1.02 4.06
N ILE A 128 8.47 -0.67 5.30
CA ILE A 128 8.98 0.63 5.74
C ILE A 128 10.24 0.33 6.55
N SER A 129 11.42 0.80 6.14
CA SER A 129 12.61 0.60 6.97
C SER A 129 12.65 1.61 8.12
N LYS A 130 13.35 1.25 9.21
CA LYS A 130 13.68 2.16 10.31
C LYS A 130 14.31 3.46 9.82
N GLN A 131 15.10 3.37 8.74
CA GLN A 131 15.76 4.52 8.12
C GLN A 131 14.77 5.44 7.37
N GLY A 132 13.48 5.13 7.35
CA GLY A 132 12.43 5.94 6.73
C GLY A 132 12.36 5.78 5.20
N SER A 133 12.65 4.59 4.66
CA SER A 133 12.51 4.29 3.23
C SER A 133 11.29 3.39 3.00
N LEU A 134 10.52 3.65 1.94
CA LEU A 134 9.33 2.88 1.58
C LEU A 134 9.62 1.90 0.45
N PHE A 135 9.21 0.66 0.60
CA PHE A 135 9.49 -0.40 -0.38
C PHE A 135 8.22 -0.81 -1.11
N VAL A 136 8.21 -0.63 -2.42
CA VAL A 136 7.03 -0.84 -3.26
C VAL A 136 7.37 -1.87 -4.34
N ALA A 137 6.54 -2.90 -4.45
CA ALA A 137 6.65 -3.94 -5.47
C ALA A 137 5.29 -4.18 -6.13
N ASP A 138 5.29 -4.41 -7.44
CA ASP A 138 4.11 -4.82 -8.20
C ASP A 138 4.47 -5.53 -9.52
N ALA A 139 3.43 -6.04 -10.18
CA ALA A 139 3.54 -6.64 -11.51
C ALA A 139 3.24 -5.63 -12.64
N SER A 140 2.26 -4.75 -12.46
CA SER A 140 1.69 -3.92 -13.55
C SER A 140 2.26 -2.50 -13.65
N GLY A 141 3.13 -2.09 -12.73
CA GLY A 141 3.64 -0.72 -12.61
C GLY A 141 2.66 0.25 -11.94
N THR A 142 1.50 -0.22 -11.47
CA THR A 142 0.45 0.64 -10.90
C THR A 142 0.90 1.29 -9.59
N ARG A 143 1.53 0.55 -8.68
CA ARG A 143 2.06 1.13 -7.43
C ARG A 143 3.27 1.98 -7.72
N VAL A 144 4.26 1.45 -8.45
CA VAL A 144 5.51 2.20 -8.73
C VAL A 144 5.21 3.52 -9.44
N GLY A 145 4.36 3.50 -10.47
CA GLY A 145 3.98 4.71 -11.17
C GLY A 145 3.09 5.64 -10.34
N GLY A 146 2.14 5.11 -9.55
CA GLY A 146 1.30 5.94 -8.67
C GLY A 146 2.10 6.67 -7.58
N PHE A 147 3.07 5.99 -6.96
CA PHE A 147 3.97 6.59 -5.97
C PHE A 147 4.87 7.69 -6.55
N THR A 148 5.15 7.66 -7.86
CA THR A 148 6.12 8.57 -8.48
C THR A 148 5.49 9.67 -9.34
N ALA A 149 4.23 9.51 -9.77
CA ALA A 149 3.56 10.43 -10.69
C ALA A 149 2.38 11.21 -10.07
N SER A 150 1.83 10.77 -8.94
CA SER A 150 0.68 11.44 -8.31
C SER A 150 1.09 12.71 -7.56
N ASN A 151 0.13 13.63 -7.40
CA ASN A 151 0.37 14.88 -6.67
C ASN A 151 0.60 14.62 -5.18
N ASN A 152 -0.25 13.77 -4.58
CA ASN A 152 -0.17 13.37 -3.18
C ASN A 152 -0.24 11.84 -3.06
N VAL A 153 0.51 11.29 -2.11
CA VAL A 153 0.50 9.87 -1.79
C VAL A 153 0.01 9.68 -0.35
N ILE A 154 -0.93 8.76 -0.16
CA ILE A 154 -1.35 8.27 1.16
C ILE A 154 -0.94 6.81 1.27
N VAL A 155 0.00 6.54 2.18
CA VAL A 155 0.47 5.21 2.52
C VAL A 155 -0.27 4.73 3.76
N VAL A 156 -0.91 3.57 3.68
CA VAL A 156 -1.57 2.92 4.82
C VAL A 156 -0.84 1.63 5.14
N ALA A 157 -0.34 1.47 6.36
CA ALA A 157 0.43 0.30 6.75
C ALA A 157 0.18 -0.10 8.20
N GLY A 158 0.12 -1.41 8.46
CA GLY A 158 0.29 -1.92 9.82
C GLY A 158 1.75 -1.78 10.27
N VAL A 159 1.98 -1.65 11.58
CA VAL A 159 3.33 -1.55 12.16
C VAL A 159 4.17 -2.82 11.95
N ASN A 160 3.56 -3.95 11.59
CA ASN A 160 4.27 -5.15 11.12
C ASN A 160 5.05 -4.97 9.81
N LYS A 161 4.83 -3.85 9.11
CA LYS A 161 5.56 -3.50 7.89
C LYS A 161 6.84 -2.73 8.17
N ILE A 162 7.06 -2.30 9.41
CA ILE A 162 8.29 -1.63 9.83
C ILE A 162 9.39 -2.69 10.03
N VAL A 163 10.57 -2.46 9.46
CA VAL A 163 11.71 -3.37 9.52
C VAL A 163 12.99 -2.65 9.92
N GLU A 164 13.93 -3.36 10.53
CA GLU A 164 15.16 -2.79 11.09
C GLU A 164 16.12 -2.16 10.06
N SER A 165 16.13 -2.69 8.83
CA SER A 165 17.09 -2.31 7.79
C SER A 165 16.47 -2.22 6.41
N GLU A 166 17.11 -1.47 5.52
CA GLU A 166 16.71 -1.42 4.10
C GLU A 166 16.86 -2.78 3.40
N SER A 167 17.86 -3.58 3.79
CA SER A 167 18.02 -4.96 3.30
C SER A 167 16.81 -5.84 3.66
N ASP A 168 16.32 -5.71 4.91
CA ASP A 168 15.07 -6.37 5.32
C ASP A 168 13.86 -5.79 4.58
N GLY A 169 13.89 -4.50 4.22
CA GLY A 169 12.84 -3.85 3.43
C GLY A 169 12.72 -4.46 2.03
N VAL A 170 13.87 -4.65 1.36
CA VAL A 170 13.95 -5.38 0.09
C VAL A 170 13.44 -6.80 0.28
N LYS A 171 13.99 -7.56 1.24
CA LYS A 171 13.64 -8.97 1.46
C LYS A 171 12.14 -9.16 1.76
N ARG A 172 11.57 -8.33 2.64
CA ARG A 172 10.15 -8.37 2.98
C ARG A 172 9.29 -8.14 1.73
N ALA A 173 9.60 -7.11 0.94
CA ALA A 173 8.81 -6.74 -0.23
C ALA A 173 8.95 -7.73 -1.40
N THR A 174 10.15 -8.25 -1.65
CA THR A 174 10.45 -9.05 -2.85
C THR A 174 10.43 -10.56 -2.63
N VAL A 175 10.47 -11.02 -1.37
CA VAL A 175 10.40 -12.46 -1.02
C VAL A 175 9.10 -12.73 -0.26
N PHE A 176 8.96 -12.20 0.95
CA PHE A 176 7.83 -12.54 1.82
C PHE A 176 6.48 -12.09 1.25
N CYS A 177 6.34 -10.81 0.89
CA CYS A 177 5.12 -10.29 0.26
C CYS A 177 4.85 -10.96 -1.09
N TYR A 178 5.90 -11.25 -1.86
CA TYR A 178 5.79 -11.93 -3.15
C TYR A 178 5.22 -13.35 -3.00
N GLN A 179 5.68 -14.13 -2.02
CA GLN A 179 5.14 -15.46 -1.73
C GLN A 179 3.67 -15.39 -1.33
N CYS A 180 3.30 -14.45 -0.45
CA CYS A 180 1.90 -14.23 -0.04
C CYS A 180 1.00 -13.82 -1.23
N GLU A 181 1.47 -12.88 -2.03
CA GLU A 181 0.79 -12.39 -3.22
C GLU A 181 0.67 -13.48 -4.29
N SER A 182 1.60 -14.43 -4.36
CA SER A 182 1.55 -15.54 -5.31
C SER A 182 0.42 -16.53 -5.01
N VAL A 183 0.18 -16.86 -3.75
CA VAL A 183 -1.01 -17.64 -3.33
C VAL A 183 -2.28 -16.90 -3.76
N ARG A 184 -2.34 -15.59 -3.47
CA ARG A 184 -3.49 -14.75 -3.84
C ARG A 184 -3.70 -14.73 -5.37
N ALA A 185 -2.63 -14.54 -6.14
CA ALA A 185 -2.66 -14.43 -7.60
C ALA A 185 -3.11 -15.72 -8.27
N ARG A 186 -2.65 -16.89 -7.78
CA ARG A 186 -3.14 -18.20 -8.22
C ARG A 186 -4.65 -18.30 -8.11
N LYS A 187 -5.20 -17.93 -6.95
CA LYS A 187 -6.65 -18.00 -6.72
C LYS A 187 -7.44 -16.92 -7.47
N ALA A 188 -6.94 -15.68 -7.49
CA ALA A 188 -7.68 -14.53 -8.01
C ALA A 188 -7.63 -14.41 -9.54
N TYR A 189 -6.53 -14.83 -10.16
CA TYR A 189 -6.27 -14.60 -11.59
C TYR A 189 -5.98 -15.88 -12.38
N GLY A 190 -5.87 -17.05 -11.73
CA GLY A 190 -5.59 -18.32 -12.42
C GLY A 190 -4.19 -18.41 -13.03
N VAL A 191 -3.25 -17.59 -12.57
CA VAL A 191 -1.84 -17.59 -13.01
C VAL A 191 -0.98 -18.44 -12.08
N PRO A 192 0.20 -18.94 -12.49
CA PRO A 192 1.05 -19.79 -11.62
C PRO A 192 1.52 -19.13 -10.31
N GLY A 193 1.51 -17.80 -10.27
CA GLY A 193 1.93 -16.99 -9.12
C GLY A 193 1.95 -15.52 -9.52
N SER A 194 2.38 -14.67 -8.58
CA SER A 194 2.62 -13.26 -8.90
C SER A 194 3.98 -13.10 -9.58
N VAL A 195 4.38 -11.86 -9.80
CA VAL A 195 5.72 -11.48 -10.24
C VAL A 195 6.09 -10.13 -9.63
N VAL A 196 7.34 -9.99 -9.18
CA VAL A 196 7.93 -8.69 -8.84
C VAL A 196 8.56 -8.13 -10.11
N ALA A 197 7.74 -7.61 -11.01
CA ALA A 197 8.22 -7.03 -12.27
C ALA A 197 8.79 -5.63 -12.05
N ASN A 198 8.20 -4.88 -11.14
CA ASN A 198 8.64 -3.54 -10.76
C ASN A 198 8.91 -3.50 -9.26
N PHE A 199 10.00 -2.82 -8.91
CA PHE A 199 10.41 -2.61 -7.54
C PHE A 199 11.01 -1.20 -7.44
N THR A 200 10.61 -0.46 -6.41
CA THR A 200 11.20 0.85 -6.12
C THR A 200 11.31 1.08 -4.62
N GLN A 201 12.32 1.87 -4.26
CA GLN A 201 12.55 2.37 -2.92
C GLN A 201 12.33 3.89 -2.93
N ILE A 202 11.30 4.35 -2.22
CA ILE A 202 11.01 5.78 -2.05
C ILE A 202 11.78 6.27 -0.82
N ASN A 203 12.77 7.12 -1.06
CA ASN A 203 13.72 7.56 -0.04
C ASN A 203 13.31 8.84 0.70
N HIS A 204 12.48 9.68 0.06
CA HIS A 204 12.04 10.96 0.59
C HIS A 204 10.63 11.26 0.08
N GLY A 205 9.89 12.11 0.81
CA GLY A 205 8.74 12.84 0.26
C GLY A 205 9.17 13.86 -0.79
N SER A 206 8.25 14.72 -1.22
CA SER A 206 8.56 15.79 -2.19
C SER A 206 9.83 16.56 -1.81
N VAL A 207 10.78 16.67 -2.73
CA VAL A 207 12.03 17.45 -2.53
C VAL A 207 11.96 18.85 -3.14
N PHE A 208 10.93 19.12 -3.96
CA PHE A 208 10.77 20.38 -4.71
C PHE A 208 9.57 21.22 -4.26
N GLY A 209 8.81 20.77 -3.26
CA GLY A 209 7.56 21.41 -2.86
C GLY A 209 7.11 21.04 -1.44
N PRO A 210 5.86 21.37 -1.08
CA PRO A 210 5.32 21.01 0.23
C PRO A 210 5.30 19.49 0.42
N LYS A 211 5.28 19.05 1.68
CA LYS A 211 5.07 17.64 2.03
C LYS A 211 3.80 17.12 1.37
N ASN A 212 3.93 16.08 0.55
CA ASN A 212 2.83 15.51 -0.23
C ASN A 212 2.58 14.02 0.07
N THR A 213 3.37 13.42 0.97
CA THR A 213 3.25 12.01 1.31
C THR A 213 2.82 11.87 2.77
N ASN A 214 1.60 11.40 2.97
CA ASN A 214 1.04 11.06 4.28
C ASN A 214 1.22 9.55 4.51
N ILE A 215 1.76 9.17 5.66
CA ILE A 215 1.95 7.78 6.07
C ILE A 215 1.12 7.54 7.32
N ILE A 216 0.15 6.64 7.22
CA ILE A 216 -0.73 6.23 8.32
C ILE A 216 -0.28 4.86 8.80
N LEU A 217 0.30 4.82 9.99
CA LEU A 217 0.75 3.61 10.69
C LEU A 217 -0.32 3.17 11.68
N ILE A 218 -0.88 1.98 11.48
CA ILE A 218 -1.86 1.38 12.39
C ILE A 218 -1.10 0.43 13.33
N LYS A 219 -1.31 0.54 14.65
CA LYS A 219 -0.67 -0.31 15.69
C LYS A 219 -1.17 -1.76 15.71
N LYS A 220 -1.32 -2.38 14.54
CA LYS A 220 -1.74 -3.76 14.31
C LYS A 220 -0.97 -4.38 13.14
N ALA A 221 -0.99 -5.71 13.07
CA ALA A 221 -0.45 -6.43 11.93
C ALA A 221 -1.49 -6.48 10.80
N LEU A 222 -1.21 -5.79 9.68
CA LEU A 222 -2.11 -5.68 8.53
C LEU A 222 -1.42 -6.04 7.20
N GLY A 223 -2.23 -6.35 6.22
CA GLY A 223 -1.83 -6.72 4.87
C GLY A 223 -1.02 -8.00 4.84
N TYR A 224 -0.10 -8.08 3.87
CA TYR A 224 1.02 -9.01 3.89
C TYR A 224 2.25 -8.24 4.33
#